data_AF-A0A7K5ADC1-F1
#
_entry.id   AF-A0A7K5ADC1-F1
#
_cell.length_a   1.000
_cell.length_b   1.000
_cell.length_c   1.000
_cell.angle_alpha   90.00
_cell.angle_beta   90.00
_cell.angle_gamma   90.00
#
_symmetry.space_group_name_H-M   'P 1'
#
loop_
_entity.id
_entity.type
_entity.pdbx_description
1 polymer ?
#
loop_
_entity_poly.entity_id
_entity_poly.type
_entity_poly.pdbx_seq_one_letter_code
_entity_poly.pdbx_strand_id
1 'polypeptide(L)'
;GTAATNNISATPTFLFFRNKVRVDQYQGADAQGLEEKIKQHLENDPGSGEDVDIPKGYMDLMPFINKAGCECLNESDEHGFENCLRKDAAFLESDCDEQLLITVAFSQPVKLYSMKLQGPDNGQGPKFVKIFINLPRSMDFEEAERSEPTQALELSPEDIREDGIIQLRYVKFQNVNSVTV
;
A
#
# COMPACT_ATOMS: atom_id res chain seq x y z
N GLY A 1 20.61 1.77 26.30
CA GLY A 1 21.09 1.95 24.92
C GLY A 1 20.63 0.77 24.07
N THR A 2 20.37 0.99 22.79
CA THR A 2 19.73 0.03 21.85
C THR A 2 20.39 -1.35 21.80
N ALA A 3 21.69 -1.44 22.10
CA ALA A 3 22.44 -2.71 22.17
C ALA A 3 22.08 -3.58 23.39
N ALA A 4 21.88 -2.98 24.57
CA ALA A 4 21.52 -3.70 25.79
C ALA A 4 20.08 -4.22 25.73
N THR A 5 19.17 -3.48 25.09
CA THR A 5 17.78 -3.90 24.88
C THR A 5 17.64 -5.06 23.89
N ASN A 6 18.67 -5.35 23.09
CA ASN A 6 18.66 -6.43 22.09
C ASN A 6 19.64 -7.58 22.40
N ASN A 7 20.21 -7.62 23.62
CA ASN A 7 21.18 -8.64 24.05
C ASN A 7 22.36 -8.82 23.07
N ILE A 8 22.89 -7.72 22.53
CA ILE A 8 24.05 -7.76 21.63
C ILE A 8 25.31 -8.00 22.46
N SER A 9 25.89 -9.20 22.36
CA SER A 9 27.10 -9.60 23.10
C SER A 9 28.36 -9.70 22.24
N ALA A 10 28.23 -9.65 20.91
CA ALA A 10 29.33 -9.77 19.95
C ALA A 10 29.19 -8.76 18.79
N THR A 11 30.30 -8.23 18.30
CA THR A 11 30.34 -7.30 17.16
C THR A 11 31.07 -7.91 15.96
N PRO A 12 30.55 -7.78 14.72
CA PRO A 12 29.25 -7.19 14.37
C PRO A 12 28.09 -8.17 14.62
N THR A 13 26.94 -7.62 15.01
CA THR A 13 25.66 -8.33 15.09
C THR A 13 24.66 -7.63 14.20
N PHE A 14 23.98 -8.40 13.35
CA PHE A 14 22.89 -7.95 12.51
C PHE A 14 21.57 -8.53 13.05
N LEU A 15 20.54 -7.72 13.12
CA LEU A 15 19.21 -8.12 13.55
C LEU A 15 18.25 -7.97 12.38
N PHE A 16 17.46 -9.01 12.14
CA PHE A 16 16.47 -9.04 11.08
C PHE A 16 15.10 -8.81 11.69
N PHE A 17 14.37 -7.85 11.14
CA PHE A 17 13.02 -7.50 11.59
C PHE A 17 12.05 -7.59 10.42
N ARG A 18 10.88 -8.18 10.67
CA ARG A 18 9.72 -8.14 9.77
C ARG A 18 8.55 -7.58 10.57
N ASN A 19 7.87 -6.55 10.06
CA ASN A 19 6.75 -5.89 10.75
C ASN A 19 7.07 -5.49 12.20
N LYS A 20 8.29 -4.96 12.44
CA LYS A 20 8.83 -4.58 13.76
C LYS A 20 9.01 -5.75 14.75
N VAL A 21 8.73 -6.99 14.34
CA VAL A 21 9.04 -8.21 15.10
C VAL A 21 10.41 -8.71 14.67
N ARG A 22 11.26 -9.01 15.64
CA ARG A 22 12.58 -9.60 15.37
C ARG A 22 12.38 -11.04 14.89
N VAL A 23 12.79 -11.31 13.66
CA VAL A 23 12.65 -12.62 13.02
C VAL A 23 13.94 -13.43 13.04
N ASP A 24 15.10 -12.77 13.09
CA ASP A 24 16.39 -13.46 13.15
C ASP A 24 17.51 -12.56 13.69
N GLN A 25 18.67 -13.16 13.94
CA GLN A 25 19.93 -12.52 14.29
C GLN A 25 21.09 -13.22 13.57
N TYR A 26 22.06 -12.45 13.13
CA TYR A 26 23.35 -12.94 12.66
C TYR A 26 24.48 -12.31 13.45
N GLN A 27 25.44 -13.12 13.87
CA GLN A 27 26.61 -12.66 14.61
C GLN A 27 27.86 -13.07 13.84
N GLY A 28 28.81 -12.15 13.71
CA GLY A 28 30.09 -12.39 13.06
C GLY A 28 30.33 -11.50 11.85
N ALA A 29 31.61 -11.36 11.49
CA ALA A 29 32.08 -10.51 10.40
C ALA A 29 32.17 -11.24 9.05
N ASP A 30 31.40 -12.30 8.84
CA ASP A 30 31.35 -13.00 7.57
C ASP A 30 30.24 -12.41 6.69
N ALA A 31 30.66 -11.72 5.63
CA ALA A 31 29.78 -11.07 4.67
C ALA A 31 28.98 -12.07 3.83
N GLN A 32 29.54 -13.25 3.54
CA GLN A 32 28.86 -14.25 2.72
C GLN A 32 27.69 -14.87 3.49
N GLY A 33 27.92 -15.31 4.74
CA GLY A 33 26.85 -15.83 5.59
C GLY A 33 25.78 -14.78 5.93
N LEU A 34 26.14 -13.49 5.97
CA LEU A 34 25.16 -12.41 6.11
C LEU A 34 24.30 -12.30 4.85
N GLU A 35 24.91 -12.32 3.66
CA GLU A 35 24.20 -12.24 2.38
C GLU A 35 23.26 -13.44 2.19
N GLU A 36 23.71 -14.64 2.57
CA GLU A 36 22.90 -15.86 2.57
C GLU A 36 21.70 -15.74 3.50
N LYS A 37 21.88 -15.20 4.72
CA LYS A 37 20.74 -14.91 5.62
C LYS A 37 19.79 -13.86 5.05
N ILE A 38 20.30 -12.81 4.41
CA ILE A 38 19.46 -11.81 3.73
C ILE A 38 18.62 -12.49 2.65
N LYS A 39 19.23 -13.30 1.78
CA LYS A 39 18.52 -14.06 0.73
C LYS A 39 17.49 -15.01 1.32
N GLN A 40 17.85 -15.76 2.36
CA GLN A 40 16.94 -16.68 3.04
C GLN A 40 15.70 -15.97 3.59
N HIS A 41 15.85 -14.77 4.17
CA HIS A 41 14.72 -14.00 4.69
C HIS A 41 13.93 -13.27 3.60
N LEU A 42 14.50 -13.05 2.42
CA LEU A 42 13.74 -12.59 1.25
C LEU A 42 12.95 -13.72 0.60
N GLU A 43 13.53 -14.92 0.49
CA GLU A 43 12.90 -16.09 -0.15
C GLU A 43 11.82 -16.74 0.74
N ASN A 44 12.05 -16.81 2.05
CA ASN A 44 11.06 -17.29 3.04
C ASN A 44 10.11 -16.17 3.51
N ASP A 45 10.00 -15.08 2.75
CA ASP A 45 8.80 -14.25 2.86
C ASP A 45 7.65 -15.00 2.17
N PRO A 46 6.58 -15.38 2.86
CA PRO A 46 5.40 -15.93 2.20
C PRO A 46 4.77 -14.95 1.19
N GLY A 47 5.21 -13.69 1.14
CA GLY A 47 4.92 -12.70 0.09
C GLY A 47 5.97 -12.60 -1.04
N SER A 48 7.03 -13.42 -1.07
CA SER A 48 8.16 -13.27 -2.02
C SER A 48 7.79 -13.57 -3.48
N GLY A 49 6.72 -14.31 -3.72
CA GLY A 49 6.11 -14.47 -5.04
C GLY A 49 5.15 -13.33 -5.42
N GLU A 50 4.74 -12.49 -4.47
CA GLU A 50 3.73 -11.44 -4.64
C GLU A 50 4.30 -10.01 -4.65
N ASP A 51 5.59 -9.85 -4.34
CA ASP A 51 6.29 -8.56 -4.27
C ASP A 51 7.01 -8.17 -5.58
N VAL A 52 6.81 -8.94 -6.66
CA VAL A 52 7.42 -8.68 -7.98
C VAL A 52 7.00 -7.31 -8.52
N ASP A 53 5.82 -6.83 -8.14
CA ASP A 53 5.24 -5.56 -8.58
C ASP A 53 5.61 -4.37 -7.69
N ILE A 54 6.42 -4.59 -6.64
CA ILE A 54 6.81 -3.53 -5.71
C ILE A 54 8.17 -2.95 -6.13
N PRO A 55 8.27 -1.63 -6.41
CA PRO A 55 9.54 -1.02 -6.75
C PRO A 55 10.58 -1.22 -5.65
N LYS A 56 11.84 -1.46 -6.05
CA LYS A 56 12.95 -1.69 -5.11
C LYS A 56 13.04 -0.56 -4.07
N GLY A 57 13.06 -0.93 -2.79
CA GLY A 57 13.14 0.02 -1.67
C GLY A 57 11.78 0.49 -1.13
N TYR A 58 10.68 0.01 -1.70
CA TYR A 58 9.31 0.24 -1.21
C TYR A 58 8.70 -1.06 -0.68
N MET A 59 7.53 -0.95 -0.07
CA MET A 59 6.79 -2.09 0.50
C MET A 59 5.30 -1.91 0.25
N ASP A 60 4.57 -3.03 0.23
CA ASP A 60 3.11 -3.04 0.18
C ASP A 60 2.56 -2.46 1.51
N LEU A 61 1.56 -1.59 1.38
CA LEU A 61 0.92 -0.95 2.52
C LEU A 61 -0.36 -1.66 2.97
N MET A 62 -0.82 -2.70 2.25
CA MET A 62 -1.96 -3.55 2.65
C MET A 62 -1.90 -4.01 4.13
N PRO A 63 -0.74 -4.46 4.68
CA PRO A 63 -0.66 -4.87 6.08
C PRO A 63 -0.91 -3.75 7.09
N PHE A 64 -0.82 -2.48 6.67
CA PHE A 64 -1.06 -1.31 7.51
C PHE A 64 -2.49 -0.78 7.37
N ILE A 65 -3.32 -1.32 6.49
CA ILE A 65 -4.70 -0.86 6.31
C ILE A 65 -5.52 -1.24 7.55
N ASN A 66 -6.19 -0.24 8.13
CA ASN A 66 -7.17 -0.42 9.18
C ASN A 66 -8.57 -0.54 8.56
N LYS A 67 -9.00 -1.77 8.27
CA LYS A 67 -10.30 -2.07 7.65
C LYS A 67 -11.50 -1.44 8.36
N ALA A 68 -11.46 -1.39 9.70
CA ALA A 68 -12.55 -0.80 10.48
C ALA A 68 -12.69 0.72 10.31
N GLY A 69 -11.67 1.40 9.77
CA GLY A 69 -11.70 2.81 9.42
C GLY A 69 -11.78 3.07 7.91
N CYS A 70 -11.94 2.03 7.10
CA CYS A 70 -12.17 2.18 5.66
C CYS A 70 -13.68 2.37 5.40
N GLU A 71 -13.98 3.06 4.32
CA GLU A 71 -15.34 3.34 3.87
C GLU A 71 -15.34 3.35 2.34
N CYS A 72 -16.41 2.85 1.72
CA CYS A 72 -16.62 2.98 0.29
C CYS A 72 -18.06 3.39 0.01
N LEU A 73 -18.22 4.44 -0.80
CA LEU A 73 -19.54 4.90 -1.25
C LEU A 73 -19.76 4.45 -2.68
N ASN A 74 -21.02 4.10 -2.99
CA ASN A 74 -21.47 3.53 -4.26
C ASN A 74 -20.85 2.17 -4.60
N GLU A 75 -20.43 1.40 -3.59
CA GLU A 75 -20.03 0.00 -3.79
C GLU A 75 -21.25 -0.90 -4.06
N SER A 76 -21.06 -1.90 -4.93
CA SER A 76 -22.05 -2.95 -5.19
C SER A 76 -22.21 -3.90 -3.99
N ASP A 77 -23.45 -4.34 -3.75
CA ASP A 77 -23.77 -5.35 -2.74
C ASP A 77 -23.07 -6.70 -3.00
N GLU A 78 -22.80 -7.03 -4.27
CA GLU A 78 -22.14 -8.29 -4.66
C GLU A 78 -20.60 -8.15 -4.71
N HIS A 79 -20.12 -6.95 -5.04
CA HIS A 79 -18.72 -6.68 -5.35
C HIS A 79 -18.20 -5.46 -4.56
N GLY A 80 -18.17 -5.58 -3.23
CA GLY A 80 -17.75 -4.49 -2.32
C GLY A 80 -16.23 -4.25 -2.21
N PHE A 81 -15.87 -3.20 -1.48
CA PHE A 81 -14.50 -2.69 -1.31
C PHE A 81 -13.49 -3.72 -0.79
N GLU A 82 -13.90 -4.61 0.09
CA GLU A 82 -13.01 -5.66 0.61
C GLU A 82 -12.41 -6.54 -0.50
N ASN A 83 -13.08 -6.65 -1.65
CA ASN A 83 -12.59 -7.41 -2.78
C ASN A 83 -11.37 -6.75 -3.44
N CYS A 84 -11.31 -5.41 -3.54
CA CYS A 84 -10.18 -4.74 -4.17
C CYS A 84 -8.93 -4.68 -3.28
N LEU A 85 -9.03 -5.13 -2.02
CA LEU A 85 -7.88 -5.33 -1.13
C LEU A 85 -7.26 -6.73 -1.25
N ARG A 86 -7.83 -7.59 -2.09
CA ARG A 86 -7.35 -8.95 -2.33
C ARG A 86 -6.53 -8.97 -3.62
N LYS A 87 -5.54 -9.85 -3.68
CA LYS A 87 -4.71 -10.09 -4.88
C LYS A 87 -5.26 -11.22 -5.76
N ASP A 88 -6.54 -11.56 -5.62
CA ASP A 88 -7.21 -12.57 -6.45
C ASP A 88 -8.11 -11.90 -7.51
N ALA A 89 -8.91 -12.69 -8.23
CA ALA A 89 -9.78 -12.18 -9.27
C ALA A 89 -11.02 -11.44 -8.75
N ALA A 90 -11.15 -11.24 -7.44
CA ALA A 90 -12.24 -10.44 -6.88
C ALA A 90 -12.05 -8.96 -7.23
N PHE A 91 -13.14 -8.26 -7.49
CA PHE A 91 -13.13 -6.86 -7.88
C PHE A 91 -14.16 -6.06 -7.07
N LEU A 92 -13.92 -4.75 -7.02
CA LEU A 92 -14.88 -3.75 -6.58
C LEU A 92 -15.63 -3.25 -7.81
N GLU A 93 -16.95 -3.17 -7.71
CA GLU A 93 -17.83 -2.64 -8.74
C GLU A 93 -18.70 -1.52 -8.15
N SER A 94 -19.03 -0.53 -8.97
CA SER A 94 -19.95 0.53 -8.60
C SER A 94 -21.41 0.13 -8.86
N ASP A 95 -22.32 0.52 -7.97
CA ASP A 95 -23.71 0.06 -8.01
C ASP A 95 -24.59 0.87 -8.98
N CYS A 96 -24.61 2.20 -8.82
CA CYS A 96 -25.57 3.05 -9.53
C CYS A 96 -24.98 3.74 -10.77
N ASP A 97 -23.76 4.24 -10.67
CA ASP A 97 -23.05 4.98 -11.72
C ASP A 97 -21.54 4.72 -11.65
N GLU A 98 -20.74 5.40 -12.47
CA GLU A 98 -19.28 5.19 -12.58
C GLU A 98 -18.44 5.81 -11.44
N GLN A 99 -19.05 6.53 -10.50
CA GLN A 99 -18.33 7.23 -9.44
C GLN A 99 -18.20 6.36 -8.19
N LEU A 100 -16.96 6.04 -7.79
CA LEU A 100 -16.67 5.44 -6.50
C LEU A 100 -15.96 6.46 -5.62
N LEU A 101 -16.21 6.39 -4.31
CA LEU A 101 -15.44 7.14 -3.31
C LEU A 101 -14.89 6.15 -2.30
N ILE A 102 -13.58 6.04 -2.23
CA ILE A 102 -12.89 5.01 -1.45
C ILE A 102 -12.01 5.68 -0.40
N THR A 103 -12.35 5.51 0.87
CA THR A 103 -11.51 5.93 1.99
C THR A 103 -10.75 4.74 2.56
N VAL A 104 -9.42 4.83 2.55
CA VAL A 104 -8.51 3.86 3.18
C VAL A 104 -7.85 4.50 4.38
N ALA A 105 -8.08 3.94 5.57
CA ALA A 105 -7.39 4.33 6.80
C ALA A 105 -6.17 3.44 7.06
N PHE A 106 -5.11 4.02 7.62
CA PHE A 106 -3.92 3.29 8.03
C PHE A 106 -3.83 3.19 9.56
N SER A 107 -3.35 2.06 10.06
CA SER A 107 -3.15 1.80 11.49
C SER A 107 -2.00 2.61 12.10
N GLN A 108 -1.12 3.16 11.26
CA GLN A 108 -0.05 4.07 11.62
C GLN A 108 0.20 5.04 10.45
N PRO A 109 0.77 6.24 10.68
CA PRO A 109 1.12 7.14 9.60
C PRO A 109 2.11 6.49 8.63
N VAL A 110 1.80 6.56 7.33
CA VAL A 110 2.62 6.01 6.24
C VAL A 110 3.08 7.11 5.29
N LYS A 111 3.98 6.75 4.37
CA LYS A 111 4.35 7.60 3.24
C LYS A 111 3.92 6.94 1.95
N LEU A 112 3.13 7.64 1.14
CA LEU A 112 2.67 7.10 -0.14
C LEU A 112 3.62 7.56 -1.24
N TYR A 113 4.33 6.61 -1.83
CA TYR A 113 5.23 6.88 -2.96
C TYR A 113 4.54 6.67 -4.29
N SER A 114 3.89 5.52 -4.44
CA SER A 114 3.12 5.13 -5.60
C SER A 114 1.82 4.48 -5.16
N MET A 115 0.91 4.32 -6.11
CA MET A 115 -0.36 3.63 -5.97
C MET A 115 -0.48 2.62 -7.12
N LYS A 116 -1.20 1.54 -6.88
CA LYS A 116 -1.56 0.56 -7.91
C LYS A 116 -3.07 0.50 -7.97
N LEU A 117 -3.64 0.79 -9.13
CA LEU A 117 -5.05 0.60 -9.44
C LEU A 117 -5.09 -0.32 -10.65
N GLN A 118 -5.86 -1.39 -10.58
CA GLN A 118 -6.00 -2.35 -11.67
C GLN A 118 -7.45 -2.35 -12.14
N GLY A 119 -7.65 -2.42 -13.44
CA GLY A 119 -8.97 -2.48 -14.04
C GLY A 119 -8.99 -3.43 -15.24
N PRO A 120 -10.17 -3.93 -15.62
CA PRO A 120 -10.31 -4.75 -16.82
C PRO A 120 -10.02 -3.94 -18.09
N ASP A 121 -9.44 -4.58 -19.11
CA ASP A 121 -9.11 -3.99 -20.43
C ASP A 121 -10.35 -3.82 -21.35
N ASN A 122 -11.52 -3.63 -20.74
CA ASN A 122 -12.81 -3.45 -21.43
C ASN A 122 -13.36 -2.02 -21.25
N GLY A 123 -12.56 -1.11 -20.68
CA GLY A 123 -12.93 0.28 -20.45
C GLY A 123 -13.68 0.55 -19.15
N GLN A 124 -13.85 -0.44 -18.27
CA GLN A 124 -14.47 -0.24 -16.94
C GLN A 124 -13.46 0.20 -15.86
N GLY A 125 -12.20 0.45 -16.20
CA GLY A 125 -11.21 0.97 -15.26
C GLY A 125 -11.37 2.48 -14.99
N PRO A 126 -10.85 2.98 -13.87
CA PRO A 126 -10.93 4.40 -13.54
C PRO A 126 -10.10 5.24 -14.50
N LYS A 127 -10.68 6.33 -15.02
CA LYS A 127 -9.99 7.27 -15.93
C LYS A 127 -9.47 8.52 -15.22
N PHE A 128 -10.27 9.11 -14.34
CA PHE A 128 -9.89 10.30 -13.59
C PHE A 128 -9.97 10.00 -12.11
N VAL A 129 -8.88 10.27 -11.40
CA VAL A 129 -8.76 9.95 -9.98
C VAL A 129 -8.35 11.20 -9.20
N LYS A 130 -9.09 11.50 -8.13
CA LYS A 130 -8.80 12.62 -7.22
C LYS A 130 -8.38 12.06 -5.87
N ILE A 131 -7.15 12.36 -5.46
CA ILE A 131 -6.59 11.85 -4.22
C ILE A 131 -6.59 12.95 -3.15
N PHE A 132 -7.20 12.65 -2.02
CA PHE A 132 -7.24 13.45 -0.81
C PHE A 132 -6.56 12.68 0.34
N ILE A 133 -6.00 13.39 1.32
CA ILE A 133 -5.39 12.77 2.50
C ILE A 133 -5.81 13.47 3.78
N ASN A 134 -5.85 12.68 4.86
CA ASN A 134 -6.04 13.17 6.23
C ASN A 134 -7.28 14.07 6.39
N LEU A 135 -8.37 13.70 5.73
CA LEU A 135 -9.63 14.42 5.84
C LEU A 135 -10.18 14.32 7.28
N PRO A 136 -10.71 15.41 7.84
CA PRO A 136 -11.16 15.44 9.23
C PRO A 136 -12.50 14.70 9.45
N ARG A 137 -13.23 14.44 8.37
CA ARG A 137 -14.51 13.73 8.31
C ARG A 137 -14.59 12.96 6.99
N SER A 138 -15.50 12.00 6.91
CA SER A 138 -15.84 11.33 5.65
C SER A 138 -16.27 12.35 4.60
N MET A 139 -15.79 12.15 3.37
CA MET A 139 -16.09 12.99 2.22
C MET A 139 -17.23 12.38 1.43
N ASP A 140 -18.12 13.21 0.92
CA ASP A 140 -19.17 12.82 -0.03
C ASP A 140 -18.82 13.28 -1.46
N PHE A 141 -19.61 12.84 -2.44
CA PHE A 141 -19.39 13.17 -3.85
C PHE A 141 -19.44 14.68 -4.13
N GLU A 142 -20.34 15.43 -3.49
CA GLU A 142 -20.43 16.88 -3.67
C GLU A 142 -19.18 17.61 -3.16
N GLU A 143 -18.64 17.19 -2.01
CA GLU A 143 -17.42 17.72 -1.45
C GLU A 143 -16.21 17.33 -2.30
N ALA A 144 -16.15 16.10 -2.80
CA ALA A 144 -15.08 15.62 -3.70
C ALA A 144 -15.05 16.40 -5.04
N GLU A 145 -16.21 16.81 -5.54
CA GLU A 145 -16.31 17.62 -6.77
C GLU A 145 -15.74 19.03 -6.59
N ARG A 146 -16.07 19.67 -5.46
CA ARG A 146 -15.76 21.08 -5.19
C ARG A 146 -14.39 21.30 -4.56
N SER A 147 -13.88 20.31 -3.84
CA SER A 147 -12.62 20.41 -3.10
C SER A 147 -11.41 20.25 -4.03
N GLU A 148 -10.33 20.96 -3.72
CA GLU A 148 -9.06 20.76 -4.39
C GLU A 148 -8.38 19.49 -3.87
N PRO A 149 -8.08 18.51 -4.74
CA PRO A 149 -7.41 17.29 -4.30
C PRO A 149 -5.94 17.55 -3.99
N THR A 150 -5.37 16.72 -3.11
CA THR A 150 -3.92 16.72 -2.87
C THR A 150 -3.17 16.42 -4.18
N GLN A 151 -3.71 15.50 -4.98
CA GLN A 151 -3.26 15.23 -6.34
C GLN A 151 -4.44 14.75 -7.20
N ALA A 152 -4.57 15.26 -8.41
CA ALA A 152 -5.46 14.73 -9.43
C ALA A 152 -4.64 14.02 -10.51
N LEU A 153 -5.19 12.94 -11.05
CA LEU A 153 -4.55 12.09 -12.05
C LEU A 153 -5.55 11.77 -13.17
N GLU A 154 -5.06 11.82 -14.41
CA GLU A 154 -5.73 11.20 -15.55
C GLU A 154 -4.94 9.94 -15.87
N LEU A 155 -5.60 8.79 -15.74
CA LEU A 155 -5.02 7.46 -15.93
C LEU A 155 -5.16 7.02 -17.37
N SER A 156 -4.07 6.48 -17.90
CA SER A 156 -4.04 5.79 -19.17
C SER A 156 -4.36 4.30 -18.99
N PRO A 157 -4.70 3.58 -20.07
CA PRO A 157 -4.84 2.13 -20.03
C PRO A 157 -3.58 1.42 -19.51
N GLU A 158 -2.38 1.99 -19.70
CA GLU A 158 -1.12 1.40 -19.21
C GLU A 158 -1.00 1.49 -17.68
N ASP A 159 -1.53 2.55 -17.07
CA ASP A 159 -1.48 2.76 -15.62
C ASP A 159 -2.34 1.75 -14.85
N ILE A 160 -3.39 1.21 -15.49
CA ILE A 160 -4.36 0.29 -14.88
C ILE A 160 -4.13 -1.20 -15.22
N ARG A 161 -3.02 -1.51 -15.90
CA ARG A 161 -2.61 -2.88 -16.21
C ARG A 161 -2.06 -3.60 -14.98
N GLU A 162 -1.85 -4.91 -15.12
CA GLU A 162 -1.29 -5.75 -14.07
C GLU A 162 0.04 -5.22 -13.52
N ASP A 163 0.92 -4.69 -14.38
CA ASP A 163 2.22 -4.10 -14.06
C ASP A 163 2.21 -2.57 -13.93
N GLY A 164 1.03 -1.95 -14.02
CA GLY A 164 0.85 -0.50 -13.95
C GLY A 164 1.18 0.04 -12.56
N ILE A 165 2.02 1.08 -12.50
CA ILE A 165 2.39 1.75 -11.25
C ILE A 165 2.17 3.25 -11.41
N ILE A 166 1.25 3.78 -10.61
CA ILE A 166 0.87 5.19 -10.61
C ILE A 166 1.80 5.94 -9.67
N GLN A 167 2.67 6.79 -10.22
CA GLN A 167 3.60 7.58 -9.43
C GLN A 167 2.89 8.75 -8.74
N LEU A 168 2.98 8.80 -7.41
CA LEU A 168 2.47 9.94 -6.63
C LEU A 168 3.56 10.98 -6.44
N ARG A 169 3.15 12.23 -6.20
CA ARG A 169 4.03 13.32 -5.79
C ARG A 169 4.38 13.15 -4.31
N TYR A 170 5.24 12.18 -4.01
CA TYR A 170 5.63 11.76 -2.65
C TYR A 170 5.85 12.91 -1.65
N VAL A 171 6.39 14.07 -2.08
CA VAL A 171 6.56 15.25 -1.21
C VAL A 171 5.25 15.75 -0.57
N LYS A 172 4.09 15.49 -1.18
CA LYS A 172 2.76 15.80 -0.63
C LYS A 172 2.23 14.69 0.30
N PHE A 173 2.80 13.49 0.25
CA PHE A 173 2.31 12.28 0.93
C PHE A 173 3.32 11.77 1.96
N GLN A 174 3.93 12.67 2.74
CA GLN A 174 4.94 12.31 3.74
C GLN A 174 4.39 11.76 5.06
N ASN A 175 3.13 12.03 5.37
CA ASN A 175 2.52 11.69 6.64
C ASN A 175 1.03 11.47 6.42
N VAL A 176 0.67 10.27 5.98
CA VAL A 176 -0.70 9.90 5.60
C VAL A 176 -1.26 8.93 6.62
N ASN A 177 -2.33 9.33 7.29
CA ASN A 177 -3.11 8.51 8.21
C ASN A 177 -4.35 7.93 7.51
N SER A 178 -4.92 8.67 6.57
CA SER A 178 -6.00 8.22 5.69
C SER A 178 -5.82 8.82 4.31
N VAL A 179 -6.25 8.07 3.29
CA VAL A 179 -6.34 8.52 1.90
C VAL A 179 -7.78 8.32 1.43
N THR A 180 -8.30 9.26 0.65
CA THR A 180 -9.60 9.15 0.00
C THR A 180 -9.40 9.37 -1.49
N VAL A 181 -9.98 8.49 -2.29
CA VAL A 181 -9.75 8.35 -3.73
C VAL A 181 -11.09 8.34 -4.47
#